data_AF-A0A968TYH8-F1
#
_entry.id   AF-A0A968TYH8-F1
#
_cell.length_a   1.000
_cell.length_b   1.000
_cell.length_c   1.000
_cell.angle_alpha   90.00
_cell.angle_beta   90.00
_cell.angle_gamma   90.00
#
_symmetry.space_group_name_H-M   'P 1'
#
loop_
_entity.id
_entity.type
_entity.pdbx_description
1 polymer ?
#
loop_
_entity_poly.entity_id
_entity_poly.type
_entity_poly.pdbx_seq_one_letter_code
_entity_poly.pdbx_strand_id
1 'polypeptide(L)'
;MLKSFQRLHTLALNASIQTKIVLPLFILFILSILISTLGFLFSTSATQKQVISRQLEKDIIQVETALQDTYHLTLESGTRLAQVLEVSLLNDSVSEQNIASQVSKWLLTVRDDYHIDQIIVQDTAGRVYSNIAPSHLEAISVTRPDLIAQCTGVQHQITTYETTPVLIVCTPVFAQPDSTEPASKWGYVYSIVDLQELVARIRQNLDLVANPYIIRIGSDNLGYQVIPLPDSQIGSQVHTLPLQFGADTIDVAMVFNMNDINHIVQSGLQSMLLVNIGAALLSALVALFLTRLLVLGPLTRLTAVAQQVAEGDLSVRAEAESGDEVGKLAAVFRRLTEEVYAREQSLKQQLRALQIEIDRTRVRYETEKILQTNYFQELRQNAQALRDELNEG
;
A
#
# COMPACT_ATOMS: atom_id res chain seq x y z
N MET A 1 9.93 27.27 32.71
CA MET A 1 9.04 27.07 31.55
C MET A 1 8.36 28.36 31.05
N LEU A 2 7.85 29.26 31.90
CA LEU A 2 7.21 30.51 31.43
C LEU A 2 8.14 31.44 30.60
N LYS A 3 9.41 31.59 31.02
CA LYS A 3 10.40 32.43 30.30
C LYS A 3 10.83 31.87 28.94
N SER A 4 10.83 30.56 28.75
CA SER A 4 11.14 29.94 27.45
C SER A 4 9.95 30.06 26.48
N PHE A 5 8.72 29.97 26.99
CA PHE A 5 7.50 30.20 26.22
C PHE A 5 7.36 31.65 25.76
N GLN A 6 7.67 32.63 26.64
CA GLN A 6 7.69 34.05 26.27
C GLN A 6 8.78 34.39 25.24
N ARG A 7 9.97 33.76 25.31
CA ARG A 7 11.04 33.95 24.31
C ARG A 7 10.69 33.37 22.94
N LEU A 8 10.02 32.21 22.89
CA LEU A 8 9.50 31.64 21.65
C LEU A 8 8.38 32.52 21.07
N HIS A 9 7.52 33.09 21.93
CA HIS A 9 6.45 33.99 21.51
C HIS A 9 6.98 35.31 20.92
N THR A 10 8.05 35.89 21.48
CA THR A 10 8.67 37.12 20.94
C THR A 10 9.51 36.87 19.70
N LEU A 11 10.17 35.72 19.57
CA LEU A 11 10.84 35.29 18.34
C LEU A 11 9.83 35.08 17.20
N ALA A 12 8.67 34.49 17.49
CA ALA A 12 7.59 34.34 16.52
C ALA A 12 7.01 35.69 16.08
N LEU A 13 6.88 36.69 16.97
CA LEU A 13 6.36 38.01 16.62
C LEU A 13 7.24 38.76 15.60
N ASN A 14 8.57 38.63 15.68
CA ASN A 14 9.53 39.32 14.80
C ASN A 14 10.02 38.53 13.58
N ALA A 15 9.52 37.31 13.37
CA ALA A 15 9.93 36.48 12.25
C ALA A 15 9.31 36.94 10.91
N SER A 16 10.10 36.85 9.84
CA SER A 16 9.71 37.20 8.47
C SER A 16 8.44 36.47 8.03
N ILE A 17 7.61 37.11 7.19
CA ILE A 17 6.45 36.49 6.51
C ILE A 17 6.80 35.12 5.93
N GLN A 18 8.01 34.97 5.36
CA GLN A 18 8.48 33.68 4.86
C GLN A 18 8.60 32.64 5.99
N THR A 19 9.10 33.02 7.15
CA THR A 19 9.26 32.12 8.31
C THR A 19 7.95 31.82 9.03
N LYS A 20 6.94 32.70 8.96
CA LYS A 20 5.63 32.49 9.59
C LYS A 20 4.65 31.68 8.75
N ILE A 21 4.72 31.78 7.42
CA ILE A 21 3.76 31.11 6.52
C ILE A 21 4.44 29.95 5.81
N VAL A 22 5.57 30.18 5.14
CA VAL A 22 6.19 29.15 4.30
C VAL A 22 6.72 28.01 5.17
N LEU A 23 7.39 28.31 6.29
CA LEU A 23 7.98 27.30 7.16
C LEU A 23 6.95 26.30 7.73
N PRO A 24 5.84 26.72 8.40
CA PRO A 24 4.87 25.76 8.91
C PRO A 24 4.16 24.99 7.80
N LEU A 25 3.97 25.58 6.61
CA LEU A 25 3.37 24.90 5.47
C LEU A 25 4.30 23.84 4.87
N PHE A 26 5.59 24.16 4.79
CA PHE A 26 6.64 23.20 4.40
C PHE A 26 6.77 22.08 5.43
N ILE A 27 6.71 22.40 6.73
CA ILE A 27 6.72 21.42 7.81
C ILE A 27 5.49 20.52 7.73
N LEU A 28 4.29 21.08 7.52
CA LEU A 28 3.05 20.31 7.35
C LEU A 28 3.13 19.38 6.15
N PHE A 29 3.68 19.86 5.03
CA PHE A 29 3.86 19.07 3.81
C PHE A 29 4.86 17.92 4.02
N ILE A 30 6.03 18.20 4.59
CA ILE A 30 7.03 17.17 4.90
C ILE A 30 6.47 16.17 5.91
N LEU A 31 5.80 16.63 6.96
CA LEU A 31 5.22 15.78 7.99
C LEU A 31 4.13 14.88 7.40
N SER A 32 3.30 15.41 6.49
CA SER A 32 2.28 14.62 5.80
C SER A 32 2.89 13.53 4.93
N ILE A 33 3.92 13.85 4.13
CA ILE A 33 4.64 12.86 3.32
C ILE A 33 5.29 11.82 4.23
N LEU A 34 5.93 12.24 5.32
CA LEU A 34 6.62 11.35 6.25
C LEU A 34 5.63 10.40 6.94
N ILE A 35 4.49 10.91 7.43
CA ILE A 35 3.44 10.09 8.05
C ILE A 35 2.83 9.12 7.04
N SER A 36 2.56 9.57 5.81
CA SER A 36 2.01 8.74 4.73
C SER A 36 2.96 7.61 4.33
N THR A 37 4.25 7.95 4.11
CA THR A 37 5.31 6.98 3.75
C THR A 37 5.57 5.97 4.87
N LEU A 38 5.70 6.41 6.13
CA LEU A 38 5.84 5.49 7.27
C LEU A 38 4.60 4.61 7.45
N GLY A 39 3.41 5.20 7.37
CA GLY A 39 2.14 4.49 7.50
C GLY A 39 1.99 3.42 6.43
N PHE A 40 2.37 3.73 5.19
CA PHE A 40 2.39 2.79 4.09
C PHE A 40 3.41 1.66 4.28
N LEU A 41 4.65 1.97 4.65
CA LEU A 41 5.69 0.97 4.90
C LEU A 41 5.30 0.02 6.03
N PHE A 42 4.75 0.56 7.12
CA PHE A 42 4.30 -0.24 8.26
C PHE A 42 3.07 -1.08 7.90
N SER A 43 2.09 -0.49 7.22
CA SER A 43 0.87 -1.18 6.79
C SER A 43 1.16 -2.30 5.80
N THR A 44 1.96 -2.05 4.75
CA THR A 44 2.30 -3.08 3.75
C THR A 44 3.12 -4.20 4.35
N SER A 45 4.16 -3.88 5.14
CA SER A 45 4.98 -4.90 5.80
C SER A 45 4.19 -5.75 6.78
N ALA A 46 3.30 -5.14 7.59
CA ALA A 46 2.46 -5.85 8.54
C ALA A 46 1.38 -6.68 7.83
N THR A 47 0.70 -6.11 6.84
CA THR A 47 -0.38 -6.77 6.09
C THR A 47 0.16 -7.93 5.26
N GLN A 48 1.31 -7.76 4.60
CA GLN A 48 1.95 -8.82 3.82
C GLN A 48 2.28 -10.03 4.69
N LYS A 49 2.91 -9.82 5.85
CA LYS A 49 3.25 -10.92 6.76
C LYS A 49 2.02 -11.64 7.31
N GLN A 50 0.98 -10.89 7.67
CA GLN A 50 -0.23 -11.44 8.28
C GLN A 50 -1.14 -12.17 7.28
N VAL A 51 -1.24 -11.67 6.05
CA VAL A 51 -2.01 -12.31 4.99
C VAL A 51 -1.31 -13.59 4.52
N ILE A 52 0.00 -13.55 4.30
CA ILE A 52 0.78 -14.74 3.91
C ILE A 52 0.70 -15.81 4.98
N SER A 53 0.85 -15.47 6.27
CA SER A 53 0.78 -16.48 7.33
C SER A 53 -0.59 -17.15 7.43
N ARG A 54 -1.68 -16.37 7.28
CA ARG A 54 -3.04 -16.90 7.29
C ARG A 54 -3.36 -17.75 6.07
N GLN A 55 -2.86 -17.35 4.90
CA GLN A 55 -3.06 -18.12 3.69
C GLN A 55 -2.22 -19.40 3.70
N LEU A 56 -0.97 -19.32 4.18
CA LEU A 56 -0.09 -20.48 4.39
C LEU A 56 -0.74 -21.52 5.30
N GLU A 57 -1.33 -21.10 6.43
CA GLU A 57 -1.99 -22.03 7.35
C GLU A 57 -3.15 -22.78 6.66
N LYS A 58 -3.93 -22.09 5.81
CA LYS A 58 -4.99 -22.71 5.02
C LYS A 58 -4.44 -23.66 3.96
N ASP A 59 -3.44 -23.22 3.20
CA ASP A 59 -2.80 -24.01 2.15
C ASP A 59 -2.20 -25.28 2.74
N ILE A 60 -1.56 -25.20 3.92
CA ILE A 60 -1.03 -26.36 4.67
C ILE A 60 -2.15 -27.36 4.95
N ILE A 61 -3.24 -26.91 5.59
CA ILE A 61 -4.34 -27.81 5.98
C ILE A 61 -4.96 -28.47 4.75
N GLN A 62 -5.11 -27.71 3.66
CA GLN A 62 -5.65 -28.22 2.40
C GLN A 62 -4.74 -29.27 1.75
N VAL A 63 -3.43 -29.01 1.70
CA VAL A 63 -2.46 -29.98 1.16
C VAL A 63 -2.39 -31.23 2.02
N GLU A 64 -2.34 -31.09 3.34
CA GLU A 64 -2.35 -32.22 4.27
C GLU A 64 -3.59 -33.09 4.08
N THR A 65 -4.77 -32.47 4.06
CA THR A 65 -6.04 -33.18 3.88
C THR A 65 -6.07 -33.89 2.53
N ALA A 66 -5.71 -33.21 1.44
CA ALA A 66 -5.73 -33.79 0.10
C ALA A 66 -4.74 -34.96 -0.05
N LEU A 67 -3.56 -34.87 0.55
CA LEU A 67 -2.58 -35.95 0.55
C LEU A 67 -3.06 -37.14 1.39
N GLN A 68 -3.63 -36.91 2.57
CA GLN A 68 -4.21 -37.97 3.41
C GLN A 68 -5.39 -38.67 2.71
N ASP A 69 -6.29 -37.92 2.08
CA ASP A 69 -7.42 -38.46 1.33
C ASP A 69 -6.93 -39.31 0.16
N THR A 70 -5.96 -38.81 -0.61
CA THR A 70 -5.38 -39.56 -1.75
C THR A 70 -4.69 -40.85 -1.27
N TYR A 71 -3.98 -40.80 -0.15
CA TYR A 71 -3.36 -41.98 0.45
C TYR A 71 -4.41 -43.05 0.81
N HIS A 72 -5.49 -42.66 1.49
CA HIS A 72 -6.57 -43.59 1.84
C HIS A 72 -7.30 -44.14 0.61
N LEU A 73 -7.57 -43.31 -0.40
CA LEU A 73 -8.16 -43.73 -1.67
C LEU A 73 -7.25 -44.73 -2.40
N THR A 74 -5.93 -44.52 -2.37
CA THR A 74 -4.96 -45.43 -3.00
C THR A 74 -4.97 -46.81 -2.31
N LEU A 75 -5.02 -46.84 -0.98
CA LEU A 75 -5.14 -48.09 -0.21
C LEU A 75 -6.45 -48.84 -0.53
N GLU A 76 -7.57 -48.12 -0.60
CA GLU A 76 -8.86 -48.70 -0.94
C GLU A 76 -8.88 -49.22 -2.38
N SER A 77 -8.27 -48.48 -3.31
CA SER A 77 -8.17 -48.86 -4.71
C SER A 77 -7.46 -50.19 -4.88
N GLY A 78 -6.35 -50.45 -4.18
CA GLY A 78 -5.61 -51.71 -4.23
C GLY A 78 -6.48 -52.90 -3.80
N THR A 79 -7.29 -52.72 -2.76
CA THR A 79 -8.20 -53.76 -2.26
C THR A 79 -9.32 -54.07 -3.27
N ARG A 80 -9.95 -53.03 -3.83
CA ARG A 80 -10.97 -53.20 -4.88
C ARG A 80 -10.36 -53.81 -6.14
N LEU A 81 -9.12 -53.43 -6.47
CA LEU A 81 -8.40 -53.96 -7.61
C LEU A 81 -8.18 -55.48 -7.47
N ALA A 82 -7.72 -55.91 -6.29
CA ALA A 82 -7.53 -57.33 -6.00
C ALA A 82 -8.85 -58.10 -6.09
N GLN A 83 -9.92 -57.64 -5.45
CA GLN A 83 -11.22 -58.34 -5.45
C GLN A 83 -11.78 -58.59 -6.86
N VAL A 84 -11.69 -57.61 -7.76
CA VAL A 84 -12.18 -57.77 -9.14
C VAL A 84 -11.31 -58.76 -9.93
N LEU A 85 -9.99 -58.76 -9.70
CA LEU A 85 -9.10 -59.76 -10.28
C LEU A 85 -9.43 -61.15 -9.75
N GLU A 86 -9.64 -61.31 -8.45
CA GLU A 86 -10.03 -62.58 -7.83
C GLU A 86 -11.31 -63.14 -8.47
N VAL A 87 -12.36 -62.31 -8.61
CA VAL A 87 -13.61 -62.70 -9.30
C VAL A 87 -13.37 -63.08 -10.76
N SER A 88 -12.50 -62.34 -11.46
CA SER A 88 -12.18 -62.62 -12.86
C SER A 88 -11.43 -63.95 -13.02
N LEU A 89 -10.58 -64.30 -12.05
CA LEU A 89 -9.85 -65.57 -12.00
C LEU A 89 -10.75 -66.77 -11.70
N LEU A 90 -11.96 -66.57 -11.14
CA LEU A 90 -12.95 -67.66 -10.95
C LEU A 90 -13.58 -68.13 -12.27
N ASN A 91 -13.50 -67.33 -13.33
CA ASN A 91 -14.13 -67.64 -14.59
C ASN A 91 -13.14 -68.41 -15.48
N ASP A 92 -13.28 -69.74 -15.53
CA ASP A 92 -12.45 -70.71 -16.31
C ASP A 92 -12.22 -70.36 -17.80
N SER A 93 -12.94 -69.37 -18.33
CA SER A 93 -12.78 -68.84 -19.69
C SER A 93 -11.59 -67.86 -19.85
N VAL A 94 -10.94 -67.48 -18.74
CA VAL A 94 -9.80 -66.54 -18.75
C VAL A 94 -8.49 -67.33 -18.77
N SER A 95 -8.02 -67.70 -19.97
CA SER A 95 -6.64 -68.21 -20.12
C SER A 95 -5.61 -67.12 -19.77
N GLU A 96 -4.37 -67.51 -19.41
CA GLU A 96 -3.28 -66.56 -19.10
C GLU A 96 -3.09 -65.46 -20.16
N GLN A 97 -3.45 -65.72 -21.44
CA GLN A 97 -3.39 -64.73 -22.53
C GLN A 97 -4.55 -63.72 -22.54
N ASN A 98 -5.70 -64.07 -21.98
CA ASN A 98 -6.91 -63.23 -21.97
C ASN A 98 -6.94 -62.24 -20.79
N ILE A 99 -6.24 -62.53 -19.69
CA ILE A 99 -6.17 -61.67 -18.49
C ILE A 99 -5.72 -60.27 -18.90
N ALA A 100 -4.61 -60.14 -19.62
CA ALA A 100 -4.06 -58.85 -20.03
C ALA A 100 -5.09 -58.01 -20.79
N SER A 101 -5.80 -58.58 -21.77
CA SER A 101 -6.74 -57.82 -22.60
C SER A 101 -8.04 -57.42 -21.89
N GLN A 102 -8.61 -58.30 -21.06
CA GLN A 102 -9.88 -58.05 -20.36
C GLN A 102 -9.70 -57.11 -19.18
N VAL A 103 -8.59 -57.28 -18.45
CA VAL A 103 -8.28 -56.50 -17.25
C VAL A 103 -7.78 -55.10 -17.62
N SER A 104 -7.05 -54.94 -18.74
CA SER A 104 -6.48 -53.64 -19.16
C SER A 104 -7.50 -52.51 -19.24
N LYS A 105 -8.69 -52.75 -19.82
CA LYS A 105 -9.72 -51.70 -19.94
C LYS A 105 -10.23 -51.23 -18.59
N TRP A 106 -10.42 -52.16 -17.65
CA TRP A 106 -10.90 -51.84 -16.32
C TRP A 106 -9.80 -51.22 -15.45
N LEU A 107 -8.56 -51.68 -15.58
CA LEU A 107 -7.41 -51.05 -14.92
C LEU A 107 -7.26 -49.59 -15.34
N LEU A 108 -7.51 -49.26 -16.61
CA LEU A 108 -7.55 -47.86 -17.06
C LEU A 108 -8.64 -47.06 -16.34
N THR A 109 -9.84 -47.62 -16.21
CA THR A 109 -10.95 -46.96 -15.49
C THR A 109 -10.59 -46.73 -14.02
N VAL A 110 -10.09 -47.75 -13.32
CA VAL A 110 -9.71 -47.62 -11.90
C VAL A 110 -8.54 -46.66 -11.72
N ARG A 111 -7.55 -46.68 -12.61
CA ARG A 111 -6.44 -45.73 -12.60
C ARG A 111 -6.97 -44.29 -12.64
N ASP A 112 -7.90 -44.02 -13.55
CA ASP A 112 -8.44 -42.68 -13.75
C ASP A 112 -9.36 -42.25 -12.57
N ASP A 113 -10.21 -43.15 -12.08
CA ASP A 113 -11.16 -42.90 -10.97
C ASP A 113 -10.46 -42.66 -9.63
N TYR A 114 -9.35 -43.35 -9.37
CA TYR A 114 -8.60 -43.26 -8.11
C TYR A 114 -7.31 -42.43 -8.24
N HIS A 115 -7.08 -41.80 -9.39
CA HIS A 115 -5.90 -40.98 -9.69
C HIS A 115 -4.56 -41.69 -9.40
N ILE A 116 -4.50 -42.97 -9.75
CA ILE A 116 -3.28 -43.79 -9.63
C ILE A 116 -2.40 -43.49 -10.84
N ASP A 117 -1.09 -43.33 -10.66
CA ASP A 117 -0.22 -43.04 -11.80
C ASP A 117 0.22 -44.33 -12.51
N GLN A 118 0.47 -45.42 -11.76
CA GLN A 118 0.82 -46.71 -12.34
C GLN A 118 0.17 -47.90 -11.63
N ILE A 119 -0.29 -48.90 -12.41
CA ILE A 119 -0.79 -50.17 -11.89
C ILE A 119 -0.03 -51.34 -12.50
N ILE A 120 0.51 -52.21 -11.65
CA ILE A 120 1.22 -53.44 -12.06
C ILE A 120 0.47 -54.65 -11.52
N VAL A 121 0.19 -55.63 -12.38
CA VAL A 121 -0.40 -56.92 -12.02
C VAL A 121 0.60 -58.02 -12.35
N GLN A 122 0.97 -58.82 -11.36
CA GLN A 122 1.93 -59.91 -11.51
C GLN A 122 1.54 -61.15 -10.72
N ASP A 123 2.03 -62.33 -11.12
CA ASP A 123 1.87 -63.55 -10.33
C ASP A 123 2.96 -63.72 -9.26
N THR A 124 2.85 -64.79 -8.48
CA THR A 124 3.84 -65.17 -7.46
C THR A 124 5.21 -65.56 -8.02
N ALA A 125 5.31 -65.89 -9.31
CA ALA A 125 6.58 -66.15 -10.00
C ALA A 125 7.23 -64.86 -10.55
N GLY A 126 6.57 -63.70 -10.40
CA GLY A 126 7.06 -62.40 -10.87
C GLY A 126 6.77 -62.14 -12.35
N ARG A 127 5.92 -62.95 -13.00
CA ARG A 127 5.49 -62.69 -14.38
C ARG A 127 4.46 -61.55 -14.37
N VAL A 128 4.71 -60.51 -15.15
CA VAL A 128 3.83 -59.33 -15.24
C VAL A 128 2.81 -59.51 -16.34
N TYR A 129 1.53 -59.44 -15.97
CA TYR A 129 0.37 -59.56 -16.86
C TYR A 129 -0.09 -58.19 -17.38
N SER A 130 0.10 -57.14 -16.59
CA SER A 130 -0.24 -55.77 -16.97
C SER A 130 0.66 -54.78 -16.26
N ASN A 131 1.09 -53.75 -16.99
CA ASN A 131 1.77 -52.58 -16.46
C ASN A 131 1.20 -51.35 -17.17
N ILE A 132 0.33 -50.61 -16.48
CA ILE A 132 -0.24 -49.37 -17.00
C ILE A 132 0.50 -48.24 -16.32
N ALA A 133 1.30 -47.49 -17.06
CA ALA A 133 2.11 -46.39 -16.54
C ALA A 133 2.22 -45.27 -17.58
N PRO A 134 2.40 -44.01 -17.15
CA PRO A 134 2.90 -42.95 -18.02
C PRO A 134 4.37 -43.21 -18.37
N SER A 135 4.85 -42.59 -19.45
CA SER A 135 6.20 -42.80 -19.99
C SER A 135 7.33 -42.55 -19.00
N HIS A 136 7.13 -41.69 -17.98
CA HIS A 136 8.13 -41.41 -16.95
C HIS A 136 8.16 -42.45 -15.82
N LEU A 137 7.11 -43.27 -15.66
CA LEU A 137 7.05 -44.37 -14.68
C LEU A 137 7.19 -45.75 -15.33
N GLU A 138 7.20 -45.85 -16.67
CA GLU A 138 7.44 -47.11 -17.38
C GLU A 138 8.76 -47.79 -16.96
N ALA A 139 9.75 -47.01 -16.52
CA ALA A 139 11.04 -47.49 -16.02
C ALA A 139 10.94 -48.28 -14.69
N ILE A 140 9.90 -48.07 -13.87
CA ILE A 140 9.63 -48.81 -12.60
C ILE A 140 9.30 -50.30 -12.87
N SER A 141 9.49 -50.77 -14.10
CA SER A 141 9.41 -52.17 -14.52
C SER A 141 10.16 -53.12 -13.58
N VAL A 142 9.43 -54.10 -13.02
CA VAL A 142 9.66 -55.56 -12.82
C VAL A 142 11.05 -56.08 -12.35
N THR A 143 12.08 -55.25 -12.33
CA THR A 143 13.50 -55.62 -12.22
C THR A 143 14.11 -55.29 -10.86
N ARG A 144 13.32 -54.72 -9.94
CA ARG A 144 13.71 -54.47 -8.55
C ARG A 144 12.86 -55.32 -7.60
N PRO A 145 13.27 -56.58 -7.33
CA PRO A 145 12.60 -57.47 -6.37
C PRO A 145 12.53 -56.89 -4.95
N ASP A 146 13.42 -55.94 -4.65
CA ASP A 146 13.53 -55.20 -3.38
C ASP A 146 12.39 -54.19 -3.17
N LEU A 147 11.83 -53.61 -4.24
CA LEU A 147 10.67 -52.70 -4.18
C LEU A 147 9.34 -53.46 -4.14
N ILE A 148 9.36 -54.70 -4.59
CA ILE A 148 8.20 -55.55 -4.84
C ILE A 148 8.16 -56.60 -3.73
N ALA A 149 7.89 -56.16 -2.50
CA ALA A 149 7.72 -57.07 -1.38
C ALA A 149 6.53 -58.01 -1.68
N GLN A 150 6.71 -59.30 -1.43
CA GLN A 150 5.66 -60.32 -1.50
C GLN A 150 4.70 -60.13 -0.32
N CYS A 151 3.85 -59.12 -0.41
CA CYS A 151 3.02 -58.68 0.69
C CYS A 151 2.08 -59.79 1.17
N THR A 152 1.92 -59.93 2.49
CA THR A 152 1.03 -60.93 3.11
C THR A 152 -0.40 -60.41 3.28
N GLY A 153 -0.57 -59.08 3.25
CA GLY A 153 -1.83 -58.36 3.23
C GLY A 153 -1.63 -57.03 2.49
N VAL A 154 -2.59 -56.11 2.59
CA VAL A 154 -2.42 -54.75 2.04
C VAL A 154 -1.28 -54.07 2.80
N GLN A 155 -0.22 -53.72 2.09
CA GLN A 155 0.95 -53.04 2.63
C GLN A 155 1.31 -51.86 1.74
N HIS A 156 1.82 -50.80 2.33
CA HIS A 156 2.30 -49.63 1.61
C HIS A 156 3.75 -49.32 1.97
N GLN A 157 4.40 -48.59 1.07
CA GLN A 157 5.74 -48.07 1.28
C GLN A 157 5.90 -46.77 0.50
N ILE A 158 6.46 -45.75 1.14
CA ILE A 158 6.91 -44.53 0.47
C ILE A 158 8.41 -44.63 0.24
N THR A 159 8.84 -44.42 -1.00
CA THR A 159 10.25 -44.55 -1.39
C THR A 159 10.57 -43.62 -2.55
N THR A 160 11.81 -43.64 -3.01
CA THR A 160 12.18 -42.96 -4.26
C THR A 160 12.54 -43.97 -5.33
N TYR A 161 12.12 -43.67 -6.53
CA TYR A 161 12.58 -44.34 -7.72
C TYR A 161 13.43 -43.36 -8.54
N GLU A 162 14.72 -43.66 -8.66
CA GLU A 162 15.75 -42.72 -9.14
C GLU A 162 15.77 -41.44 -8.29
N THR A 163 14.97 -40.45 -8.66
CA THR A 163 14.75 -39.19 -7.92
C THR A 163 13.28 -38.88 -7.67
N THR A 164 12.37 -39.70 -8.18
CA THR A 164 10.93 -39.47 -8.10
C THR A 164 10.37 -40.09 -6.81
N PRO A 165 9.76 -39.29 -5.93
CA PRO A 165 9.09 -39.79 -4.75
C PRO A 165 7.81 -40.55 -5.14
N VAL A 166 7.68 -41.80 -4.71
CA VAL A 166 6.53 -42.65 -5.06
C VAL A 166 5.94 -43.30 -3.81
N LEU A 167 4.60 -43.38 -3.77
CA LEU A 167 3.85 -44.22 -2.85
C LEU A 167 3.50 -45.52 -3.58
N ILE A 168 3.91 -46.65 -3.01
CA ILE A 168 3.63 -47.98 -3.54
C ILE A 168 2.69 -48.69 -2.58
N VAL A 169 1.56 -49.18 -3.08
CA VAL A 169 0.63 -50.03 -2.34
C VAL A 169 0.61 -51.43 -2.97
N CYS A 170 1.07 -52.43 -2.22
CA CYS A 170 1.02 -53.84 -2.59
C CYS A 170 -0.25 -54.48 -2.01
N THR A 171 -1.01 -55.16 -2.85
CA THR A 171 -2.18 -55.95 -2.44
C THR A 171 -2.07 -57.37 -2.98
N PRO A 172 -2.11 -58.42 -2.14
CA PRO A 172 -2.11 -59.80 -2.61
C PRO A 172 -3.44 -60.15 -3.28
N VAL A 173 -3.36 -61.00 -4.31
CA VAL A 173 -4.51 -61.54 -5.04
C VAL A 173 -4.54 -63.04 -4.81
N PHE A 174 -5.68 -63.58 -4.39
CA PHE A 174 -5.84 -65.00 -4.13
C PHE A 174 -6.55 -65.71 -5.29
N ALA A 175 -6.01 -66.86 -5.71
CA ALA A 175 -6.72 -67.77 -6.59
C ALA A 175 -7.85 -68.45 -5.81
N GLN A 176 -8.84 -68.96 -6.54
CA GLN A 176 -9.93 -69.72 -5.94
C GLN A 176 -9.37 -70.86 -5.07
N PRO A 177 -9.85 -71.02 -3.83
CA PRO A 177 -9.65 -72.29 -3.14
C PRO A 177 -10.34 -73.37 -3.98
N ASP A 178 -9.60 -74.38 -4.44
CA ASP A 178 -10.25 -75.64 -4.77
C ASP A 178 -11.04 -76.06 -3.52
N SER A 179 -12.20 -76.70 -3.68
CA SER A 179 -13.19 -76.92 -2.61
C SER A 179 -12.66 -77.60 -1.33
N THR A 180 -11.41 -78.08 -1.37
CA THR A 180 -10.67 -78.77 -0.32
C THR A 180 -9.38 -78.08 0.16
N GLU A 181 -8.92 -76.98 -0.45
CA GLU A 181 -7.66 -76.31 -0.11
C GLU A 181 -7.85 -74.83 0.27
N PRO A 182 -7.02 -74.27 1.18
CA PRO A 182 -7.02 -72.82 1.43
C PRO A 182 -6.65 -72.05 0.17
N ALA A 183 -7.24 -70.87 -0.01
CA ALA A 183 -7.03 -70.02 -1.20
C ALA A 183 -5.53 -69.78 -1.41
N SER A 184 -5.00 -70.32 -2.52
CA SER A 184 -3.58 -70.17 -2.85
C SER A 184 -3.34 -68.76 -3.38
N LYS A 185 -2.22 -68.13 -3.01
CA LYS A 185 -1.91 -66.79 -3.50
C LYS A 185 -1.60 -66.86 -5.00
N TRP A 186 -2.40 -66.19 -5.83
CA TRP A 186 -2.18 -66.12 -7.28
C TRP A 186 -1.07 -65.13 -7.61
N GLY A 187 -1.10 -63.95 -6.99
CA GLY A 187 -0.25 -62.85 -7.39
C GLY A 187 -0.40 -61.59 -6.53
N TYR A 188 -0.06 -60.46 -7.13
CA TYR A 188 -0.01 -59.15 -6.48
C TYR A 188 -0.47 -58.05 -7.45
N VAL A 189 -1.17 -57.06 -6.90
CA VAL A 189 -1.41 -55.77 -7.55
C VAL A 189 -0.59 -54.71 -6.84
N TYR A 190 0.15 -53.93 -7.62
CA TYR A 190 0.84 -52.74 -7.14
C TYR A 190 0.13 -51.51 -7.69
N SER A 191 -0.31 -50.63 -6.81
CA SER A 191 -0.80 -49.29 -7.14
C SER A 191 0.27 -48.28 -6.76
N ILE A 192 0.73 -47.51 -7.72
CA ILE A 192 1.86 -46.59 -7.57
C ILE A 192 1.38 -45.17 -7.88
N VAL A 193 1.67 -44.25 -6.98
CA VAL A 193 1.35 -42.83 -7.12
C VAL A 193 2.65 -42.04 -7.11
N ASP A 194 2.84 -41.18 -8.11
CA ASP A 194 3.91 -40.20 -8.15
C ASP A 194 3.52 -39.06 -7.21
N LEU A 195 4.21 -38.98 -6.07
CA LEU A 195 3.91 -37.99 -5.05
C LEU A 195 4.26 -36.57 -5.50
N GLN A 196 5.22 -36.42 -6.42
CA GLN A 196 5.62 -35.12 -6.95
C GLN A 196 4.59 -34.58 -7.94
N GLU A 197 4.04 -35.44 -8.79
CA GLU A 197 2.94 -35.08 -9.69
C GLU A 197 1.64 -34.88 -8.89
N LEU A 198 1.39 -35.68 -7.85
CA LEU A 198 0.24 -35.50 -6.96
C LEU A 198 0.21 -34.10 -6.33
N VAL A 199 1.32 -33.65 -5.72
CA VAL A 199 1.37 -32.30 -5.13
C VAL A 199 1.23 -31.20 -6.19
N ALA A 200 1.69 -31.43 -7.42
CA ALA A 200 1.48 -30.51 -8.54
C ALA A 200 0.00 -30.42 -8.95
N ARG A 201 -0.72 -31.55 -9.00
CA ARG A 201 -2.18 -31.60 -9.24
C ARG A 201 -2.96 -30.92 -8.12
N ILE A 202 -2.61 -31.18 -6.86
CA ILE A 202 -3.24 -30.54 -5.69
C ILE A 202 -3.11 -29.01 -5.77
N ARG A 203 -1.92 -28.51 -6.09
CA ARG A 203 -1.69 -27.07 -6.28
C ARG A 203 -2.65 -26.47 -7.31
N GLN A 204 -2.77 -27.11 -8.47
CA GLN A 204 -3.63 -26.61 -9.56
C GLN A 204 -5.11 -26.66 -9.19
N ASN A 205 -5.57 -27.74 -8.56
CA ASN A 205 -6.99 -27.93 -8.23
C ASN A 205 -7.47 -27.03 -7.09
N LEU A 206 -6.59 -26.70 -6.14
CA LEU A 206 -6.94 -25.93 -4.95
C LEU A 206 -6.51 -24.44 -5.04
N ASP A 207 -5.95 -24.03 -6.18
CA ASP A 207 -5.46 -22.66 -6.42
C ASP A 207 -4.54 -22.14 -5.28
N LEU A 208 -3.60 -22.99 -4.86
CA LEU A 208 -2.72 -22.70 -3.74
C LEU A 208 -1.76 -21.55 -4.05
N VAL A 209 -1.50 -20.71 -3.04
CA VAL A 209 -0.52 -19.63 -3.13
C VAL A 209 0.90 -20.19 -2.97
N ALA A 210 1.06 -21.24 -2.16
CA ALA A 210 2.31 -21.97 -2.02
C ALA A 210 2.50 -23.03 -3.10
N ASN A 211 3.77 -23.29 -3.46
CA ASN A 211 4.15 -24.43 -4.29
C ASN A 211 4.60 -25.59 -3.39
N PRO A 212 3.82 -26.68 -3.28
CA PRO A 212 4.23 -27.86 -2.52
C PRO A 212 5.26 -28.70 -3.29
N TYR A 213 6.30 -29.15 -2.58
CA TYR A 213 7.31 -30.09 -3.09
C TYR A 213 7.61 -31.16 -2.05
N ILE A 214 7.79 -32.41 -2.47
CA ILE A 214 8.30 -33.45 -1.56
C ILE A 214 9.82 -33.29 -1.48
N ILE A 215 10.33 -32.96 -0.29
CA ILE A 215 11.76 -32.70 -0.09
C ILE A 215 12.46 -33.74 0.77
N ARG A 216 11.69 -34.55 1.50
CA ARG A 216 12.25 -35.61 2.33
C ARG A 216 11.28 -36.77 2.38
N ILE A 217 11.79 -37.98 2.23
CA ILE A 217 11.06 -39.22 2.51
C ILE A 217 11.89 -40.01 3.49
N GLY A 218 11.27 -40.55 4.54
CA GLY A 218 11.93 -41.48 5.44
C GLY A 218 10.95 -42.38 6.17
N SER A 219 11.46 -43.51 6.64
CA SER A 219 10.75 -44.39 7.56
C SER A 219 11.50 -44.37 8.88
N ASP A 220 10.80 -44.52 10.00
CA ASP A 220 11.36 -44.41 11.36
C ASP A 220 12.63 -45.26 11.58
N ASN A 221 12.85 -46.30 10.77
CA ASN A 221 13.99 -47.22 10.84
C ASN A 221 14.98 -47.18 9.66
N LEU A 222 14.73 -46.43 8.58
CA LEU A 222 15.51 -46.50 7.32
C LEU A 222 16.26 -45.19 6.95
N GLY A 223 16.12 -44.15 7.78
CA GLY A 223 16.71 -42.84 7.50
C GLY A 223 15.92 -42.05 6.46
N TYR A 224 16.42 -40.85 6.16
CA TYR A 224 15.74 -39.91 5.26
C TYR A 224 16.53 -39.70 3.97
N GLN A 225 15.83 -39.68 2.84
CA GLN A 225 16.36 -39.24 1.56
C GLN A 225 15.90 -37.81 1.28
N VAL A 226 16.85 -36.92 0.99
CA VAL A 226 16.56 -35.51 0.68
C VAL A 226 16.45 -35.34 -0.83
N ILE A 227 15.34 -34.76 -1.27
CA ILE A 227 15.10 -34.36 -2.65
C ILE A 227 15.38 -32.85 -2.73
N PRO A 228 16.37 -32.41 -3.50
CA PRO A 228 16.71 -30.99 -3.59
C PRO A 228 15.56 -30.21 -4.26
N LEU A 229 15.28 -29.01 -3.75
CA LEU A 229 14.36 -28.09 -4.41
C LEU A 229 14.94 -27.63 -5.75
N PRO A 230 14.09 -27.33 -6.77
CA PRO A 230 14.56 -26.76 -8.03
C PRO A 230 15.31 -25.44 -7.82
N ASP A 231 16.41 -25.22 -8.56
CA ASP A 231 17.21 -23.99 -8.48
C ASP A 231 16.40 -22.70 -8.72
N SER A 232 15.29 -22.80 -9.47
CA SER A 232 14.35 -21.69 -9.69
C SER A 232 13.70 -21.17 -8.40
N GLN A 233 13.81 -21.90 -7.29
CA GLN A 233 13.24 -21.55 -6.00
C GLN A 233 14.25 -20.91 -5.02
N ILE A 234 15.51 -20.72 -5.42
CA ILE A 234 16.54 -20.07 -4.58
C ILE A 234 16.08 -18.67 -4.18
N GLY A 235 16.07 -18.39 -2.86
CA GLY A 235 15.62 -17.12 -2.29
C GLY A 235 14.13 -17.06 -1.93
N SER A 236 13.37 -18.13 -2.21
CA SER A 236 11.97 -18.26 -1.77
C SER A 236 11.87 -18.54 -0.27
N GLN A 237 10.73 -18.17 0.33
CA GLN A 237 10.43 -18.63 1.69
C GLN A 237 9.94 -20.07 1.63
N VAL A 238 10.52 -20.93 2.47
CA VAL A 238 10.19 -22.36 2.52
C VAL A 238 9.64 -22.68 3.91
N HIS A 239 8.47 -23.29 3.96
CA HIS A 239 7.89 -23.85 5.17
C HIS A 239 7.75 -25.36 5.00
N THR A 240 8.32 -26.13 5.92
CA THR A 240 8.31 -27.60 5.81
C THR A 240 7.27 -28.18 6.75
N LEU A 241 6.41 -29.03 6.20
CA LEU A 241 5.39 -29.78 6.92
C LEU A 241 5.76 -31.27 6.93
N PRO A 242 6.04 -31.88 8.08
CA PRO A 242 6.16 -33.32 8.19
C PRO A 242 4.76 -33.95 8.19
N LEU A 243 4.55 -34.94 7.33
CA LEU A 243 3.32 -35.71 7.22
C LEU A 243 3.63 -37.19 7.46
N GLN A 244 2.80 -37.85 8.26
CA GLN A 244 2.94 -39.26 8.60
C GLN A 244 1.89 -40.11 7.88
N PHE A 245 2.36 -41.16 7.21
CA PHE A 245 1.58 -42.12 6.43
C PHE A 245 1.86 -43.53 6.94
N GLY A 246 1.14 -43.93 7.99
CA GLY A 246 1.45 -45.18 8.70
C GLY A 246 2.81 -45.09 9.40
N ALA A 247 3.77 -45.93 8.99
CA ALA A 247 5.14 -45.93 9.52
C ALA A 247 6.11 -45.03 8.73
N ASP A 248 5.67 -44.49 7.58
CA ASP A 248 6.49 -43.65 6.73
C ASP A 248 6.18 -42.17 6.98
N THR A 249 7.18 -41.32 6.79
CA THR A 249 7.09 -39.87 6.95
C THR A 249 7.60 -39.19 5.69
N ILE A 250 6.88 -38.17 5.24
CA ILE A 250 7.33 -37.30 4.15
C ILE A 250 7.35 -35.86 4.66
N ASP A 251 8.34 -35.10 4.20
CA ASP A 251 8.34 -33.66 4.40
C ASP A 251 7.92 -32.98 3.10
N VAL A 252 6.86 -32.18 3.21
CA VAL A 252 6.37 -31.31 2.14
C VAL A 252 6.89 -29.90 2.38
N ALA A 253 7.71 -29.39 1.46
CA ALA A 253 8.12 -28.00 1.43
C ALA A 253 7.08 -27.16 0.70
N MET A 254 6.47 -26.23 1.42
CA MET A 254 5.62 -25.17 0.90
C MET A 254 6.50 -23.98 0.53
N VAL A 255 6.66 -23.74 -0.77
CA VAL A 255 7.59 -22.73 -1.31
C VAL A 255 6.82 -21.51 -1.82
N PHE A 256 7.17 -20.33 -1.32
CA PHE A 256 6.54 -19.06 -1.69
C PHE A 256 7.49 -18.20 -2.50
N ASN A 257 7.08 -17.91 -3.73
CA ASN A 257 7.81 -16.97 -4.55
C ASN A 257 7.40 -15.53 -4.17
N MET A 258 8.37 -14.72 -3.75
CA MET A 258 8.12 -13.32 -3.39
C MET A 258 7.66 -12.48 -4.60
N ASN A 259 7.87 -12.97 -5.83
CA ASN A 259 7.48 -12.27 -7.05
C ASN A 259 5.96 -12.25 -7.28
N ASP A 260 5.22 -13.25 -6.76
CA ASP A 260 3.75 -13.27 -6.89
C ASP A 260 3.07 -12.22 -6.01
N ILE A 261 3.82 -11.61 -5.08
CA ILE A 261 3.36 -10.53 -4.20
C ILE A 261 3.42 -9.15 -4.89
N ASN A 262 3.96 -9.07 -6.11
CA ASN A 262 4.07 -7.81 -6.85
C ASN A 262 2.72 -7.10 -7.03
N HIS A 263 1.60 -7.83 -7.13
CA HIS A 263 0.27 -7.23 -7.24
C HIS A 263 -0.21 -6.53 -5.94
N ILE A 264 0.20 -7.03 -4.78
CA ILE A 264 -0.10 -6.41 -3.48
C ILE A 264 0.74 -5.13 -3.33
N VAL A 265 2.01 -5.18 -3.72
CA VAL A 265 2.92 -4.03 -3.69
C VAL A 265 2.46 -2.94 -4.65
N GLN A 266 2.06 -3.28 -5.88
CA GLN A 266 1.60 -2.31 -6.88
C GLN A 266 0.29 -1.61 -6.47
N SER A 267 -0.69 -2.36 -5.96
CA SER A 267 -1.95 -1.79 -5.47
C SER A 267 -1.69 -0.83 -4.29
N GLY A 268 -0.74 -1.21 -3.43
CA GLY A 268 -0.24 -0.35 -2.38
C GLY A 268 0.38 0.95 -2.92
N LEU A 269 1.31 0.87 -3.87
CA LEU A 269 1.98 2.03 -4.45
C LEU A 269 1.00 3.02 -5.09
N GLN A 270 -0.06 2.52 -5.75
CA GLN A 270 -1.11 3.37 -6.32
C GLN A 270 -1.90 4.13 -5.26
N SER A 271 -2.32 3.46 -4.18
CA SER A 271 -3.01 4.13 -3.06
C SER A 271 -2.13 5.19 -2.39
N MET A 272 -0.83 4.91 -2.21
CA MET A 272 0.14 5.85 -1.64
C MET A 272 0.32 7.08 -2.54
N LEU A 273 0.41 6.89 -3.86
CA LEU A 273 0.46 7.98 -4.84
C LEU A 273 -0.77 8.88 -4.73
N LEU A 274 -1.97 8.31 -4.66
CA LEU A 274 -3.21 9.07 -4.54
C LEU A 274 -3.26 9.90 -3.24
N VAL A 275 -2.86 9.32 -2.11
CA VAL A 275 -2.79 10.04 -0.82
C VAL A 275 -1.79 11.19 -0.88
N ASN A 276 -0.61 10.97 -1.46
CA ASN A 276 0.42 12.01 -1.57
C ASN A 276 0.01 13.14 -2.53
N ILE A 277 -0.62 12.81 -3.66
CA ILE A 277 -1.19 13.81 -4.57
C ILE A 277 -2.28 14.62 -3.86
N GLY A 278 -3.18 13.95 -3.13
CA GLY A 278 -4.23 14.61 -2.35
C GLY A 278 -3.66 15.56 -1.30
N ALA A 279 -2.65 15.13 -0.54
CA ALA A 279 -1.97 15.96 0.46
C ALA A 279 -1.25 17.17 -0.17
N ALA A 280 -0.62 16.99 -1.34
CA ALA A 280 0.03 18.08 -2.07
C ALA A 280 -0.96 19.11 -2.62
N LEU A 281 -2.12 18.66 -3.12
CA LEU A 281 -3.17 19.56 -3.57
C LEU A 281 -3.76 20.35 -2.39
N LEU A 282 -4.01 19.68 -1.26
CA LEU A 282 -4.53 20.34 -0.06
C LEU A 282 -3.55 21.38 0.48
N SER A 283 -2.25 21.06 0.55
CA SER A 283 -1.23 22.00 1.01
C SER A 283 -1.13 23.21 0.06
N ALA A 284 -1.15 23.00 -1.25
CA ALA A 284 -1.17 24.09 -2.23
C ALA A 284 -2.41 24.99 -2.06
N LEU A 285 -3.58 24.41 -1.82
CA LEU A 285 -4.82 25.16 -1.63
C LEU A 285 -4.78 26.01 -0.35
N VAL A 286 -4.29 25.43 0.75
CA VAL A 286 -4.09 26.15 2.03
C VAL A 286 -3.05 27.26 1.87
N ALA A 287 -1.96 27.03 1.14
CA ALA A 287 -0.95 28.04 0.85
C ALA A 287 -1.54 29.21 0.07
N LEU A 288 -2.25 28.94 -1.03
CA LEU A 288 -2.90 29.98 -1.83
C LEU A 288 -3.90 30.79 -1.01
N PHE A 289 -4.69 30.13 -0.17
CA PHE A 289 -5.66 30.79 0.70
C PHE A 289 -4.99 31.71 1.73
N LEU A 290 -3.98 31.20 2.44
CA LEU A 290 -3.24 31.97 3.45
C LEU A 290 -2.48 33.14 2.82
N THR A 291 -1.84 32.95 1.66
CA THR A 291 -1.13 34.03 0.96
C THR A 291 -2.09 35.15 0.52
N ARG A 292 -3.29 34.81 0.02
CA ARG A 292 -4.30 35.82 -0.31
C ARG A 292 -4.77 36.61 0.91
N LEU A 293 -5.07 35.91 2.01
CA LEU A 293 -5.62 36.51 3.22
C LEU A 293 -4.60 37.37 3.97
N LEU A 294 -3.37 36.87 4.15
CA LEU A 294 -2.36 37.48 5.03
C LEU A 294 -1.43 38.45 4.31
N VAL A 295 -1.21 38.30 2.99
CA VAL A 295 -0.23 39.10 2.25
C VAL A 295 -0.91 39.99 1.20
N LEU A 296 -1.64 39.41 0.26
CA LEU A 296 -2.23 40.22 -0.84
C LEU A 296 -3.33 41.17 -0.34
N GLY A 297 -4.18 40.73 0.60
CA GLY A 297 -5.25 41.56 1.16
C GLY A 297 -4.74 42.89 1.74
N PRO A 298 -3.83 42.87 2.73
CA PRO A 298 -3.28 44.09 3.31
C PRO A 298 -2.49 44.95 2.32
N LEU A 299 -1.75 44.33 1.38
CA LEU A 299 -1.04 45.07 0.33
C LEU A 299 -2.00 45.82 -0.60
N THR A 300 -3.08 45.18 -1.05
CA THR A 300 -4.07 45.85 -1.91
C THR A 300 -4.77 47.02 -1.20
N ARG A 301 -5.05 46.92 0.10
CA ARG A 301 -5.57 48.03 0.91
C ARG A 301 -4.57 49.17 1.01
N LEU A 302 -3.29 48.87 1.28
CA LEU A 302 -2.24 49.88 1.30
C LEU A 302 -2.09 50.59 -0.05
N THR A 303 -2.14 49.86 -1.15
CA THR A 303 -2.12 50.45 -2.50
C THR A 303 -3.32 51.36 -2.74
N ALA A 304 -4.52 50.96 -2.30
CA ALA A 304 -5.73 51.77 -2.45
C ALA A 304 -5.65 53.08 -1.65
N VAL A 305 -5.18 53.04 -0.39
CA VAL A 305 -4.97 54.25 0.42
C VAL A 305 -3.90 55.14 -0.22
N ALA A 306 -2.81 54.57 -0.72
CA ALA A 306 -1.77 55.33 -1.38
C ALA A 306 -2.27 56.05 -2.64
N GLN A 307 -3.14 55.41 -3.41
CA GLN A 307 -3.77 56.01 -4.58
C GLN A 307 -4.67 57.19 -4.20
N GLN A 308 -5.50 57.05 -3.16
CA GLN A 308 -6.38 58.13 -2.68
C GLN A 308 -5.60 59.34 -2.17
N VAL A 309 -4.50 59.10 -1.45
CA VAL A 309 -3.58 60.15 -1.00
C VAL A 309 -2.93 60.85 -2.21
N ALA A 310 -2.53 60.11 -3.24
CA ALA A 310 -1.97 60.67 -4.47
C ALA A 310 -2.99 61.51 -5.26
N GLU A 311 -4.27 61.17 -5.18
CA GLU A 311 -5.39 61.92 -5.77
C GLU A 311 -5.79 63.16 -4.95
N GLY A 312 -5.16 63.38 -3.80
CA GLY A 312 -5.33 64.57 -2.97
C GLY A 312 -6.26 64.39 -1.76
N ASP A 313 -6.83 63.20 -1.56
CA ASP A 313 -7.59 62.89 -0.33
C ASP A 313 -6.63 62.48 0.80
N LEU A 314 -6.20 63.47 1.57
CA LEU A 314 -5.31 63.27 2.71
C LEU A 314 -6.05 62.87 4.01
N SER A 315 -7.37 62.66 3.96
CA SER A 315 -8.17 62.26 5.13
C SER A 315 -8.08 60.76 5.44
N VAL A 316 -7.65 59.97 4.46
CA VAL A 316 -7.56 58.50 4.51
C VAL A 316 -6.28 58.07 5.23
N ARG A 317 -6.35 56.99 6.01
CA ARG A 317 -5.22 56.46 6.77
C ARG A 317 -5.01 54.98 6.49
N ALA A 318 -3.75 54.58 6.41
CA ALA A 318 -3.39 53.16 6.35
C ALA A 318 -3.41 52.54 7.75
N GLU A 319 -4.15 51.47 7.94
CA GLU A 319 -4.15 50.71 9.19
C GLU A 319 -3.08 49.62 9.18
N ALA A 320 -2.34 49.49 10.29
CA ALA A 320 -1.35 48.43 10.48
C ALA A 320 -2.03 47.22 11.11
N GLU A 321 -2.70 46.42 10.28
CA GLU A 321 -3.47 45.23 10.73
C GLU A 321 -2.57 44.01 11.02
N SER A 322 -1.33 43.99 10.52
CA SER A 322 -0.37 42.88 10.71
C SER A 322 0.80 43.25 11.62
N GLY A 323 1.40 42.24 12.28
CA GLY A 323 2.60 42.38 13.12
C GLY A 323 3.92 42.04 12.41
N ASP A 324 3.90 41.87 11.09
CA ASP A 324 5.03 41.44 10.26
C ASP A 324 5.61 42.58 9.39
N GLU A 325 6.37 42.26 8.34
CA GLU A 325 6.94 43.24 7.41
C GLU A 325 5.88 44.10 6.72
N VAL A 326 4.73 43.53 6.37
CA VAL A 326 3.62 44.26 5.74
C VAL A 326 2.98 45.20 6.76
N GLY A 327 2.84 44.75 7.99
CA GLY A 327 2.42 45.59 9.12
C GLY A 327 3.36 46.76 9.41
N LYS A 328 4.67 46.51 9.40
CA LYS A 328 5.71 47.55 9.57
C LYS A 328 5.64 48.55 8.42
N LEU A 329 5.48 48.09 7.18
CA LEU A 329 5.31 48.96 6.01
C LEU A 329 4.05 49.84 6.14
N ALA A 330 2.92 49.25 6.56
CA ALA A 330 1.69 49.99 6.82
C ALA A 330 1.89 51.09 7.88
N ALA A 331 2.60 50.77 8.97
CA ALA A 331 2.90 51.73 10.03
C ALA A 331 3.79 52.89 9.57
N VAL A 332 4.79 52.61 8.72
CA VAL A 332 5.64 53.64 8.11
C VAL A 332 4.81 54.51 7.16
N PHE A 333 3.99 53.91 6.31
CA PHE A 333 3.14 54.62 5.37
C PHE A 333 2.15 55.55 6.07
N ARG A 334 1.52 55.06 7.15
CA ARG A 334 0.64 55.87 8.00
C ARG A 334 1.33 57.14 8.53
N ARG A 335 2.56 57.02 9.05
CA ARG A 335 3.32 58.19 9.53
C ARG A 335 3.59 59.20 8.42
N LEU A 336 3.94 58.72 7.22
CA LEU A 336 4.13 59.60 6.07
C LEU A 336 2.86 60.37 5.72
N THR A 337 1.71 59.69 5.68
CA THR A 337 0.41 60.33 5.39
C THR A 337 0.00 61.33 6.47
N GLU A 338 0.24 61.02 7.75
CA GLU A 338 -0.01 61.93 8.89
C GLU A 338 0.84 63.20 8.78
N GLU A 339 2.12 63.08 8.41
CA GLU A 339 3.03 64.21 8.24
C GLU A 339 2.65 65.10 7.05
N VAL A 340 2.26 64.48 5.92
CA VAL A 340 1.78 65.22 4.74
C VAL A 340 0.50 66.00 5.07
N TYR A 341 -0.46 65.37 5.75
CA TYR A 341 -1.69 66.04 6.18
C TYR A 341 -1.41 67.22 7.12
N ALA A 342 -0.53 67.04 8.10
CA ALA A 342 -0.15 68.11 9.03
C ALA A 342 0.53 69.29 8.31
N ARG A 343 1.41 69.00 7.33
CA ARG A 343 2.05 70.03 6.51
C ARG A 343 1.02 70.80 5.68
N GLU A 344 0.06 70.10 5.06
CA GLU A 344 -0.99 70.74 4.26
C GLU A 344 -1.90 71.64 5.12
N GLN A 345 -2.26 71.19 6.33
CA GLN A 345 -3.03 72.02 7.26
C GLN A 345 -2.26 73.27 7.71
N SER A 346 -0.97 73.13 8.02
CA SER A 346 -0.10 74.27 8.38
C SER A 346 -0.01 75.28 7.25
N LEU A 347 0.19 74.82 6.00
CA LEU A 347 0.17 75.65 4.80
C LEU A 347 -1.18 76.39 4.64
N LYS A 348 -2.31 75.69 4.80
CA LYS A 348 -3.65 76.33 4.75
C LYS A 348 -3.84 77.37 5.85
N GLN A 349 -3.34 77.13 7.05
CA GLN A 349 -3.39 78.11 8.16
C GLN A 349 -2.53 79.34 7.88
N GLN A 350 -1.32 79.14 7.36
CA GLN A 350 -0.42 80.23 6.95
C GLN A 350 -1.06 81.09 5.85
N LEU A 351 -1.65 80.46 4.83
CA LEU A 351 -2.37 81.17 3.76
C LEU A 351 -3.55 81.97 4.32
N ARG A 352 -4.35 81.41 5.23
CA ARG A 352 -5.45 82.15 5.89
C ARG A 352 -4.94 83.32 6.72
N ALA A 353 -3.85 83.15 7.46
CA ALA A 353 -3.25 84.22 8.25
C ALA A 353 -2.77 85.36 7.35
N LEU A 354 -2.08 85.02 6.24
CA LEU A 354 -1.63 85.99 5.24
C LEU A 354 -2.81 86.70 4.58
N GLN A 355 -3.90 85.99 4.24
CA GLN A 355 -5.11 86.59 3.68
C GLN A 355 -5.71 87.63 4.64
N ILE A 356 -5.85 87.29 5.93
CA ILE A 356 -6.37 88.20 6.96
C ILE A 356 -5.47 89.44 7.10
N GLU A 357 -4.15 89.26 7.00
CA GLU A 357 -3.19 90.36 7.05
C GLU A 357 -3.31 91.30 5.84
N ILE A 358 -3.42 90.75 4.63
CA ILE A 358 -3.66 91.51 3.41
C ILE A 358 -4.98 92.30 3.50
N ASP A 359 -6.06 91.66 3.93
CA ASP A 359 -7.37 92.30 4.07
C ASP A 359 -7.33 93.44 5.09
N ARG A 360 -6.66 93.23 6.24
CA ARG A 360 -6.45 94.29 7.23
C ARG A 360 -5.65 95.46 6.69
N THR A 361 -4.62 95.18 5.91
CA THR A 361 -3.76 96.21 5.30
C THR A 361 -4.54 97.02 4.26
N ARG A 362 -5.36 96.34 3.44
CA ARG A 362 -6.24 96.98 2.46
C ARG A 362 -7.28 97.89 3.12
N VAL A 363 -7.95 97.39 4.16
CA VAL A 363 -8.92 98.19 4.94
C VAL A 363 -8.23 99.42 5.53
N ARG A 364 -7.03 99.28 6.11
CA ARG A 364 -6.27 100.44 6.63
C ARG A 364 -5.92 101.46 5.53
N TYR A 365 -5.42 100.99 4.39
CA TYR A 365 -5.11 101.86 3.25
C TYR A 365 -6.34 102.62 2.74
N GLU A 366 -7.50 101.95 2.65
CA GLU A 366 -8.76 102.60 2.27
C GLU A 366 -9.23 103.61 3.32
N THR A 367 -9.06 103.32 4.62
CA THR A 367 -9.43 104.23 5.70
C THR A 367 -8.54 105.48 5.72
N GLU A 368 -7.23 105.31 5.47
CA GLU A 368 -6.26 106.41 5.38
C GLU A 368 -6.54 107.33 4.18
N LYS A 369 -6.94 106.77 3.03
CA LYS A 369 -7.33 107.54 1.84
C LYS A 369 -8.63 108.34 2.04
N ILE A 370 -9.60 107.80 2.78
CA ILE A 370 -10.83 108.51 3.16
C ILE A 370 -10.50 109.68 4.11
N LEU A 371 -9.59 109.46 5.07
CA LEU A 371 -9.16 110.49 6.02
C LEU A 371 -8.46 111.67 5.34
N GLN A 372 -7.77 111.47 4.21
CA GLN A 372 -7.05 112.55 3.52
C GLN A 372 -7.91 113.38 2.54
N THR A 373 -9.06 112.90 2.07
CA THR A 373 -9.77 113.58 0.97
C THR A 373 -10.92 114.47 1.45
N ASN A 374 -11.76 114.01 2.38
CA ASN A 374 -12.96 114.76 2.81
C ASN A 374 -12.85 115.32 4.24
N TYR A 375 -12.34 114.52 5.20
CA TYR A 375 -12.27 114.94 6.61
C TYR A 375 -11.29 116.12 6.83
N PHE A 376 -10.15 116.13 6.13
CA PHE A 376 -9.18 117.22 6.21
C PHE A 376 -9.67 118.53 5.58
N GLN A 377 -10.57 118.47 4.59
CA GLN A 377 -11.18 119.66 3.98
C GLN A 377 -12.25 120.28 4.89
N GLU A 378 -13.09 119.45 5.52
CA GLU A 378 -14.07 119.89 6.53
C GLU A 378 -13.39 120.53 7.75
N LEU A 379 -12.29 119.94 8.24
CA LEU A 379 -11.56 120.50 9.39
C LEU A 379 -11.00 121.89 9.10
N ARG A 380 -10.55 122.14 7.86
CA ARG A 380 -10.09 123.47 7.41
C ARG A 380 -11.25 124.46 7.31
N GLN A 381 -12.39 124.04 6.76
CA GLN A 381 -13.57 124.90 6.68
C GLN A 381 -14.10 125.28 8.07
N ASN A 382 -14.18 124.33 9.00
CA ASN A 382 -14.62 124.62 10.37
C ASN A 382 -13.59 125.46 11.14
N ALA A 383 -12.29 125.24 10.95
CA ALA A 383 -11.27 126.08 11.56
C ALA A 383 -11.26 127.51 10.98
N GLN A 384 -11.70 127.71 9.73
CA GLN A 384 -11.92 129.04 9.17
C GLN A 384 -13.20 129.68 9.71
N ALA A 385 -14.32 128.93 9.75
CA ALA A 385 -15.58 129.42 10.30
C ALA A 385 -15.47 129.85 11.77
N LEU A 386 -14.75 129.07 12.60
CA LEU A 386 -14.52 129.42 14.01
C LEU A 386 -13.59 130.63 14.18
N ARG A 387 -12.69 130.84 13.22
CA ARG A 387 -11.75 131.97 13.21
C ARG A 387 -12.43 133.27 12.73
N ASP A 388 -13.47 133.13 11.92
CA ASP A 388 -14.33 134.24 11.50
C ASP A 388 -15.32 134.59 12.62
N GLU A 389 -15.89 133.60 13.34
CA GLU A 389 -16.74 133.84 14.53
C GLU A 389 -15.98 134.53 15.69
N LEU A 390 -14.69 134.23 15.88
CA LEU A 390 -13.87 134.85 16.93
C LEU A 390 -13.39 136.28 16.60
N ASN A 391 -13.58 136.76 15.37
CA ASN A 391 -13.26 138.12 14.95
C ASN A 391 -14.49 139.05 14.88
N GLU A 392 -15.70 138.53 15.13
CA GLU A 392 -16.96 139.30 15.14
C GLU A 392 -17.61 139.44 16.53
N GLY A 393 -16.92 139.08 17.61
CA GLY A 393 -17.31 139.36 19.00
C GLY A 393 -16.24 140.13 19.74
#